data_AF-A0AAD6AMZ6-F1
#
_entry.id   AF-A0AAD6AMZ6-F1
#
_cell.length_a   1.000
_cell.length_b   1.000
_cell.length_c   1.000
_cell.angle_alpha   90.00
_cell.angle_beta   90.00
_cell.angle_gamma   90.00
#
_symmetry.space_group_name_H-M   'P 1'
#
loop_
_entity.id
_entity.type
_entity.pdbx_description
1 polymer ?
#
loop_
_entity_poly.entity_id
_entity_poly.type
_entity_poly.pdbx_seq_one_letter_code
_entity_poly.pdbx_strand_id
1 'polypeptide(L)'
;MDSGVKERFVKCEDVTGKKRAEDVAAMALGLLEEHRCKDKLVAQCYDGAAVMASGLNGVQAKVKEKIPQALFIHCYALGVSPTNRLVD
;
A
#
# COMPACT_ATOMS: atom_id res chain seq x y z
N MET A 1 -2.62 -27.64 -13.83
CA MET A 1 -2.75 -26.46 -14.69
C MET A 1 -2.09 -25.31 -13.97
N ASP A 2 -1.12 -24.66 -14.61
CA ASP A 2 -0.46 -23.47 -14.05
C ASP A 2 -1.46 -22.31 -14.13
N SER A 3 -1.78 -21.66 -13.00
CA SER A 3 -2.74 -20.56 -12.96
C SER A 3 -2.23 -19.31 -13.69
N GLY A 4 -0.94 -19.31 -14.11
CA GLY A 4 -0.29 -18.18 -14.75
C GLY A 4 -0.01 -17.01 -13.81
N VAL A 5 -0.34 -17.16 -12.52
CA VAL A 5 -0.06 -16.17 -11.47
C VAL A 5 1.44 -16.17 -11.19
N LYS A 6 2.05 -14.98 -11.23
CA LYS A 6 3.47 -14.80 -10.96
C LYS A 6 3.65 -13.73 -9.89
N GLU A 7 4.38 -14.07 -8.86
CA GLU A 7 4.89 -13.10 -7.90
C GLU A 7 6.25 -12.58 -8.37
N ARG A 8 6.50 -11.27 -8.20
CA ARG A 8 7.78 -10.65 -8.50
C ARG A 8 8.12 -9.64 -7.43
N PHE A 9 9.31 -9.79 -6.85
CA PHE A 9 9.91 -8.73 -6.07
C PHE A 9 10.31 -7.58 -7.00
N VAL A 10 9.89 -6.36 -6.65
CA VAL A 10 10.15 -5.16 -7.45
C VAL A 10 11.36 -4.40 -6.91
N LYS A 11 11.31 -3.98 -5.64
CA LYS A 11 12.35 -3.13 -5.03
C LYS A 11 12.30 -3.14 -3.51
N CYS A 12 13.44 -2.83 -2.89
CA CYS A 12 13.57 -2.41 -1.50
C CYS A 12 14.35 -1.09 -1.47
N GLU A 13 13.83 -0.10 -0.76
CA GLU A 13 14.45 1.23 -0.66
C GLU A 13 14.66 1.61 0.80
N ASP A 14 15.73 2.36 1.06
CA ASP A 14 15.95 2.98 2.37
C ASP A 14 15.07 4.23 2.50
N VAL A 15 14.16 4.20 3.48
CA VAL A 15 13.21 5.27 3.78
C VAL A 15 13.62 6.09 5.01
N THR A 16 14.84 5.94 5.52
CA THR A 16 15.28 6.57 6.78
C THR A 16 15.12 8.09 6.78
N GLY A 17 15.29 8.76 5.63
CA GLY A 17 15.10 10.20 5.48
C GLY A 17 13.68 10.64 5.08
N LYS A 18 12.77 9.72 4.75
CA LYS A 18 11.47 9.99 4.11
C LYS A 18 10.39 9.03 4.61
N LYS A 19 9.95 9.24 5.85
CA LYS A 19 9.03 8.33 6.57
C LYS A 19 7.58 8.78 6.57
N ARG A 20 7.24 9.88 5.89
CA ARG A 20 5.86 10.36 5.83
C ARG A 20 5.07 9.51 4.83
N ALA A 21 3.78 9.37 5.07
CA ALA A 21 2.91 8.61 4.18
C ALA A 21 2.91 9.18 2.75
N GLU A 22 3.04 10.50 2.60
CA GLU A 22 3.17 11.14 1.30
C GLU A 22 4.43 10.67 0.55
N ASP A 23 5.57 10.59 1.24
CA ASP A 23 6.83 10.17 0.63
C ASP A 23 6.75 8.71 0.18
N VAL A 24 6.25 7.82 1.05
CA VAL A 24 6.11 6.39 0.78
C VAL A 24 5.11 6.13 -0.35
N ALA A 25 3.98 6.84 -0.36
CA ALA A 25 3.00 6.75 -1.43
C ALA A 25 3.59 7.24 -2.76
N ALA A 26 4.36 8.33 -2.76
CA ALA A 26 5.02 8.83 -3.97
C ALA A 26 6.01 7.81 -4.53
N MET A 27 6.80 7.14 -3.68
CA MET A 27 7.70 6.06 -4.10
C MET A 27 6.92 4.89 -4.71
N ALA A 28 5.85 4.43 -4.05
CA ALA A 28 5.01 3.35 -4.57
C ALA A 28 4.36 3.70 -5.93
N LEU A 29 3.83 4.91 -6.07
CA LEU A 29 3.22 5.39 -7.31
C LEU A 29 4.27 5.51 -8.43
N GLY A 30 5.47 6.00 -8.12
CA GLY A 30 6.59 6.06 -9.06
C GLY A 30 6.97 4.69 -9.59
N LEU A 31 7.01 3.66 -8.74
CA LEU A 31 7.25 2.28 -9.18
C LEU A 31 6.17 1.76 -10.13
N LEU A 32 4.90 2.06 -9.86
CA LEU A 32 3.80 1.68 -10.74
C LEU A 32 3.86 2.38 -12.11
N GLU A 33 4.34 3.64 -12.14
CA GLU A 33 4.57 4.38 -13.37
C GLU A 33 5.76 3.83 -14.17
N GLU A 34 6.88 3.54 -13.49
CA GLU A 34 8.06 2.92 -14.10
C GLU A 34 7.71 1.59 -14.79
N HIS A 35 6.84 0.79 -14.16
CA HIS A 35 6.35 -0.48 -14.70
C HIS A 35 5.10 -0.36 -15.59
N ARG A 36 4.62 0.86 -15.86
CA ARG A 36 3.44 1.14 -16.71
C ARG A 36 2.20 0.34 -16.30
N CYS A 37 2.00 0.16 -14.99
CA CYS A 37 0.94 -0.65 -14.43
C CYS A 37 0.02 0.10 -13.45
N LYS A 38 0.20 1.42 -13.30
CA LYS A 38 -0.65 2.28 -12.47
C LYS A 38 -2.15 2.06 -12.69
N ASP A 39 -2.60 2.10 -13.94
CA ASP A 39 -4.03 1.94 -14.28
C ASP A 39 -4.55 0.50 -14.14
N LYS A 40 -3.64 -0.46 -13.91
CA LYS A 40 -3.93 -1.89 -13.74
C LYS A 40 -3.86 -2.33 -12.29
N LEU A 41 -3.60 -1.41 -11.35
CA LEU A 41 -3.56 -1.74 -9.93
C LEU A 41 -4.97 -2.09 -9.43
N VAL A 42 -5.15 -3.34 -9.01
CA VAL A 42 -6.44 -3.85 -8.49
C VAL A 42 -6.53 -3.72 -6.98
N ALA A 43 -5.43 -3.99 -6.27
CA ALA A 43 -5.39 -3.98 -4.82
C ALA A 43 -4.02 -3.57 -4.28
N GLN A 44 -4.02 -3.08 -3.06
CA GLN A 44 -2.87 -2.70 -2.26
C GLN A 44 -3.02 -3.31 -0.85
N CYS A 45 -1.92 -3.83 -0.30
CA CYS A 45 -1.92 -4.51 0.99
C CYS A 45 -0.76 -4.03 1.84
N TYR A 46 -1.05 -3.55 3.06
CA TYR A 46 -0.04 -3.07 4.01
C TYR A 46 -0.34 -3.56 5.42
N ASP A 47 0.66 -3.46 6.30
CA ASP A 47 0.47 -3.69 7.73
C ASP A 47 -0.43 -2.63 8.39
N GLY A 48 -0.83 -2.91 9.63
CA GLY A 48 -1.69 -2.03 10.42
C GLY A 48 -1.03 -0.77 10.94
N ALA A 49 0.22 -0.46 10.57
CA ALA A 49 0.88 0.75 11.04
C ALA A 49 0.12 1.98 10.53
N ALA A 50 -0.08 2.99 11.40
CA ALA A 50 -0.89 4.16 11.06
C ALA A 50 -0.41 4.90 9.80
N VAL A 51 0.91 4.96 9.59
CA VAL A 51 1.52 5.56 8.38
C VAL A 51 1.08 4.82 7.11
N MET A 52 0.84 3.52 7.18
CA MET A 52 0.45 2.70 6.02
C MET A 52 -1.08 2.60 5.87
N ALA A 53 -1.75 2.20 6.95
CA ALA A 53 -3.15 1.78 6.95
C ALA A 53 -4.16 2.89 7.28
N SER A 54 -3.75 4.07 7.75
CA SER A 54 -4.70 5.15 8.06
C SER A 54 -5.50 5.55 6.82
N GLY A 55 -6.83 5.59 6.94
CA GLY A 55 -7.73 6.00 5.86
C GLY A 55 -7.75 7.50 5.59
N LEU A 56 -7.16 8.33 6.46
CA LEU A 56 -7.12 9.78 6.31
C LEU A 56 -5.79 10.24 5.69
N ASN A 57 -4.67 9.83 6.30
CA ASN A 57 -3.32 10.29 5.95
C ASN A 57 -2.33 9.13 5.78
N GLY A 58 -2.81 7.88 5.68
CA GLY A 58 -1.93 6.75 5.43
C GLY A 58 -1.61 6.57 3.95
N VAL A 59 -0.59 5.76 3.65
CA VAL A 59 -0.22 5.39 2.27
C VAL A 59 -1.43 4.89 1.49
N GLN A 60 -2.29 4.06 2.12
CA GLN A 60 -3.47 3.53 1.45
C GLN A 60 -4.43 4.61 0.94
N ALA A 61 -4.66 5.66 1.74
CA ALA A 61 -5.51 6.78 1.37
C ALA A 61 -4.90 7.56 0.19
N LYS A 62 -3.58 7.83 0.24
CA LYS A 62 -2.87 8.56 -0.81
C LYS A 62 -2.83 7.80 -2.15
N VAL A 63 -2.60 6.48 -2.11
CA VAL A 63 -2.66 5.65 -3.33
C VAL A 63 -4.09 5.63 -3.88
N LYS A 64 -5.11 5.51 -3.02
CA LYS A 64 -6.51 5.51 -3.43
C LYS A 64 -6.99 6.85 -3.99
N GLU A 65 -6.41 7.97 -3.54
CA GLU A 65 -6.66 9.29 -4.15
C GLU A 65 -6.21 9.33 -5.62
N LYS A 66 -5.10 8.66 -5.95
CA LYS A 66 -4.57 8.61 -7.33
C LYS A 66 -5.14 7.46 -8.16
N ILE A 67 -5.55 6.38 -7.52
CA ILE A 67 -6.06 5.15 -8.16
C ILE A 67 -7.31 4.70 -7.40
N PRO A 68 -8.48 5.33 -7.63
CA PRO A 68 -9.69 5.09 -6.84
C PRO A 68 -10.19 3.65 -6.83
N GLN A 69 -9.88 2.87 -7.87
CA GLN A 69 -10.26 1.47 -7.99
C GLN A 69 -9.40 0.51 -7.16
N ALA A 70 -8.26 0.96 -6.62
CA ALA A 70 -7.35 0.11 -5.88
C ALA A 70 -7.93 -0.25 -4.49
N LEU A 71 -8.32 -1.51 -4.32
CA LEU A 71 -8.84 -2.03 -3.07
C LEU A 71 -7.75 -2.05 -2.01
N PHE A 72 -8.05 -1.53 -0.82
CA PHE A 72 -7.16 -1.67 0.33
C PHE A 72 -7.50 -2.96 1.07
N ILE A 73 -6.48 -3.79 1.29
CA ILE A 73 -6.54 -5.02 2.08
C ILE A 73 -5.58 -4.85 3.25
N HIS A 74 -6.10 -5.02 4.47
CA HIS A 74 -5.25 -5.01 5.65
C HIS A 74 -4.46 -6.32 5.73
N CYS A 75 -3.15 -6.24 5.96
CA CYS A 75 -2.32 -7.43 6.10
C CYS A 75 -2.67 -8.17 7.41
N TYR A 76 -3.12 -9.42 7.29
CA TYR A 76 -3.40 -10.29 8.43
C TYR A 76 -2.14 -10.87 9.08
N ALA A 77 -0.98 -10.78 8.41
CA ALA A 77 0.27 -11.34 8.92
C ALA A 77 0.89 -10.51 10.07
N LEU A 78 0.33 -9.33 10.39
CA LEU A 78 0.80 -8.48 11.49
C LEU A 78 -0.24 -8.42 12.62
N GLY A 79 -0.26 -9.45 13.47
CA GLY A 79 -0.96 -9.40 14.74
C GLY A 79 -0.10 -8.79 15.84
N VAL A 80 -0.15 -7.46 16.03
CA VAL A 80 -0.17 -6.72 17.32
C VAL A 80 0.04 -5.20 17.12
N SER A 81 -1.04 -4.42 17.20
CA SER A 81 -1.03 -3.05 17.72
C SER A 81 -2.45 -2.71 18.21
N PRO A 82 -2.64 -2.41 19.50
CA PRO A 82 -3.96 -2.21 20.09
C PRO A 82 -4.43 -0.79 19.80
N THR A 83 -5.10 -0.57 18.68
CA THR A 83 -5.94 0.62 18.49
C THR A 83 -7.29 0.19 17.91
N ASN A 84 -8.11 -0.28 18.83
CA ASN A 84 -9.57 -0.20 18.87
C ASN A 84 -10.22 0.29 17.56
N ARG A 85 -10.65 -0.64 16.69
CA ARG A 85 -11.67 -0.37 15.68
C ARG A 85 -13.03 -0.77 16.28
N LEU A 86 -13.50 0.04 17.22
CA LEU A 86 -14.94 0.22 17.43
C LEU A 86 -15.35 1.38 16.54
N VAL A 87 -16.08 1.08 15.47
CA VAL A 87 -17.50 1.45 15.29
C VAL A 87 -17.97 0.81 13.99
N ASP A 88 -19.23 0.39 14.03
CA ASP A 88 -20.08 0.01 12.91
C ASP A 88 -20.10 1.04 11.77
#